data_AF-A0A517QGC3-F1
#
_entry.id   AF-A0A517QGC3-F1
#
_cell.length_a   1.000
_cell.length_b   1.000
_cell.length_c   1.000
_cell.angle_alpha   90.00
_cell.angle_beta   90.00
_cell.angle_gamma   90.00
#
_symmetry.space_group_name_H-M   'P 1'
#
loop_
_entity.id
_entity.type
_entity.pdbx_description
1 polymer ?
#
loop_
_entity_poly.entity_id
_entity_poly.type
_entity_poly.pdbx_seq_one_letter_code
_entity_poly.pdbx_strand_id
1 'polypeptide(L)'
;MPLRPKLSLSDLDAIALVDAAIRNTGIFKQVGLRLEKMAPDEQAAKNLIAAFHDKRCAPWCTAFLLGCIGHPAGYQTAKDILLSQAGQLSESYAGVAMAQMRGVEAYDDLHQILLSDQNYERSVREGAAYGMAHVAATELPDDFLAAYDLERLSLSIVSWEAAKCEPQDEWLLSVFNGNKPRHNQLFCAIVAYMVSSNSNPCFPGNQIAAAVQTLLKDESLFIPRRRRNQLQTWLEAR
;
A
#
# COMPACT_ATOMS: atom_id res chain seq x y z
N MET A 1 41.23 -20.80 -14.52
CA MET A 1 40.52 -20.10 -13.42
C MET A 1 39.48 -21.06 -12.85
N PRO A 2 39.54 -21.48 -11.58
CA PRO A 2 38.49 -22.30 -11.01
C PRO A 2 37.20 -21.48 -10.93
N LEU A 3 36.11 -22.05 -11.44
CA LEU A 3 34.76 -21.51 -11.28
C LEU A 3 34.46 -21.44 -9.79
N ARG A 4 34.35 -20.23 -9.21
CA ARG A 4 33.82 -20.09 -7.85
C ARG A 4 32.43 -20.73 -7.84
N PRO A 5 32.14 -21.67 -6.92
CA PRO A 5 30.80 -22.21 -6.82
C PRO A 5 29.83 -21.04 -6.60
N LYS A 6 28.78 -20.96 -7.44
CA LYS A 6 27.69 -20.01 -7.22
C LYS A 6 27.00 -20.44 -5.94
N LEU A 7 27.33 -19.80 -4.82
CA LEU A 7 26.60 -19.94 -3.57
C LEU A 7 25.12 -19.67 -3.86
N SER A 8 24.27 -20.65 -3.55
CA SER A 8 22.83 -20.52 -3.68
C SER A 8 22.33 -19.56 -2.60
N LEU A 9 21.39 -18.68 -2.94
CA LEU A 9 20.75 -17.81 -1.95
C LEU A 9 20.04 -18.60 -0.83
N SER A 10 19.70 -19.87 -1.08
CA SER A 10 19.07 -20.75 -0.08
C SER A 10 19.92 -20.98 1.16
N ASP A 11 21.24 -20.91 1.02
CA ASP A 11 22.22 -21.35 2.02
C ASP A 11 22.80 -20.16 2.81
N LEU A 12 22.39 -18.94 2.47
CA LEU A 12 22.83 -17.71 3.12
C LEU A 12 21.96 -17.42 4.36
N ASP A 13 22.60 -16.94 5.42
CA ASP A 13 21.91 -16.33 6.55
C ASP A 13 21.37 -14.93 6.20
N ALA A 14 20.63 -14.32 7.13
CA ALA A 14 19.97 -13.03 6.90
C ALA A 14 20.98 -11.91 6.59
N ILE A 15 22.12 -11.90 7.28
CA ILE A 15 23.18 -10.89 7.09
C ILE A 15 23.80 -11.04 5.69
N ALA A 16 24.15 -12.27 5.30
CA ALA A 16 24.75 -12.56 4.00
C ALA A 16 23.78 -12.29 2.84
N LEU A 17 22.47 -12.51 3.06
CA LEU A 17 21.41 -12.14 2.13
C LEU A 17 21.32 -10.61 1.94
N VAL A 18 21.31 -9.84 3.03
CA VAL A 18 21.34 -8.37 3.00
C VAL A 18 22.58 -7.87 2.25
N ASP A 19 23.75 -8.40 2.58
CA ASP A 19 25.01 -8.07 1.92
C ASP A 19 25.00 -8.38 0.42
N ALA A 20 24.38 -9.50 0.03
CA ALA A 20 24.22 -9.85 -1.38
C ALA A 20 23.31 -8.85 -2.12
N ALA A 21 22.21 -8.41 -1.50
CA ALA A 21 21.32 -7.41 -2.06
C ALA A 21 21.95 -6.01 -2.15
N ILE A 22 22.80 -5.63 -1.18
CA ILE A 22 23.56 -4.36 -1.23
C ILE A 22 24.55 -4.38 -2.39
N ARG A 23 25.27 -5.49 -2.59
CA ARG A 23 26.26 -5.62 -3.69
C ARG A 23 25.61 -5.71 -5.07
N ASN A 24 24.41 -6.29 -5.14
CA ASN A 24 23.66 -6.43 -6.38
C ASN A 24 22.17 -6.13 -6.13
N THR A 25 21.80 -4.87 -6.30
CA THR A 25 20.40 -4.44 -6.09
C THR A 25 19.42 -5.13 -7.03
N GLY A 26 19.86 -5.72 -8.14
CA GLY A 26 19.00 -6.46 -9.06
C GLY A 26 18.39 -7.75 -8.48
N ILE A 27 18.94 -8.28 -7.39
CA ILE A 27 18.41 -9.49 -6.73
C ILE A 27 17.55 -9.20 -5.50
N PHE A 28 17.24 -7.93 -5.21
CA PHE A 28 16.56 -7.52 -3.98
C PHE A 28 15.26 -8.27 -3.71
N LYS A 29 14.41 -8.50 -4.74
CA LYS A 29 13.15 -9.25 -4.59
C LYS A 29 13.37 -10.70 -4.19
N GLN A 30 14.36 -11.37 -4.76
CA GLN A 30 14.68 -12.77 -4.43
C GLN A 30 15.19 -12.87 -3.00
N VAL A 31 16.00 -11.90 -2.58
CA VAL A 31 16.47 -11.78 -1.20
C VAL A 31 15.31 -11.49 -0.25
N GLY A 32 14.43 -10.54 -0.57
CA GLY A 32 13.26 -10.20 0.23
C GLY A 32 12.35 -11.42 0.49
N LEU A 33 12.00 -12.16 -0.57
CA LEU A 33 11.20 -13.40 -0.47
C LEU A 33 11.85 -14.47 0.43
N ARG A 34 13.18 -14.45 0.56
CA ARG A 34 13.89 -15.35 1.48
C ARG A 34 13.84 -14.84 2.91
N LEU A 35 14.11 -13.55 3.11
CA LEU A 35 14.07 -12.90 4.42
C LEU A 35 12.68 -12.97 5.07
N GLU A 36 11.60 -12.82 4.29
CA GLU A 36 10.21 -12.95 4.77
C GLU A 36 9.88 -14.34 5.36
N LYS A 37 10.67 -15.36 5.01
CA LYS A 37 10.51 -16.74 5.49
C LYS A 37 11.43 -17.07 6.66
N MET A 38 12.24 -16.12 7.11
CA MET A 38 13.18 -16.27 8.21
C MET A 38 12.62 -15.60 9.46
N ALA A 39 13.15 -15.96 10.62
CA ALA A 39 12.87 -15.20 11.83
C ALA A 39 13.47 -13.79 11.71
N PRO A 40 12.82 -12.75 12.25
CA PRO A 40 13.38 -11.41 12.27
C PRO A 40 14.77 -11.36 12.90
N ASP A 41 15.70 -10.68 12.24
CA ASP A 41 17.12 -10.64 12.64
C ASP A 41 17.59 -9.19 12.87
N GLU A 42 17.93 -8.87 14.12
CA GLU A 42 18.38 -7.54 14.54
C GLU A 42 19.68 -7.12 13.85
N GLN A 43 20.62 -8.06 13.70
CA GLN A 43 21.94 -7.76 13.17
C GLN A 43 21.88 -7.53 11.66
N ALA A 44 21.03 -8.26 10.94
CA ALA A 44 20.73 -8.03 9.54
C ALA A 44 20.11 -6.64 9.33
N ALA A 45 19.14 -6.25 10.18
CA ALA A 45 18.55 -4.91 10.14
C ALA A 45 19.59 -3.81 10.40
N LYS A 46 20.41 -3.95 11.45
CA LYS A 46 21.50 -3.00 11.76
C LYS A 46 22.52 -2.88 10.62
N ASN A 47 22.89 -4.00 9.99
CA ASN A 47 23.80 -3.99 8.84
C ASN A 47 23.21 -3.23 7.65
N LEU A 48 21.93 -3.43 7.35
CA LEU A 48 21.22 -2.70 6.30
C LEU A 48 21.10 -1.20 6.61
N ILE A 49 20.77 -0.84 7.85
CA ILE A 49 20.71 0.55 8.32
C ILE A 49 22.07 1.25 8.17
N ALA A 50 23.16 0.59 8.58
CA ALA A 50 24.51 1.13 8.38
C ALA A 50 24.81 1.36 6.90
N ALA A 51 24.45 0.41 6.03
CA ALA A 51 24.63 0.55 4.59
C ALA A 51 23.80 1.70 3.98
N PHE A 52 22.60 1.95 4.50
CA PHE A 52 21.77 3.08 4.11
C PHE A 52 22.44 4.41 4.48
N HIS A 53 22.91 4.56 5.73
CA HIS A 53 23.59 5.78 6.17
C HIS A 53 24.91 6.03 5.44
N ASP A 54 25.63 4.97 5.09
CA ASP A 54 26.83 5.02 4.24
C ASP A 54 26.53 5.29 2.75
N LYS A 55 25.26 5.46 2.37
CA LYS A 55 24.78 5.64 0.99
C LYS A 55 25.14 4.48 0.05
N ARG A 56 25.35 3.28 0.60
CA ARG A 56 25.62 2.04 -0.15
C ARG A 56 24.34 1.32 -0.56
N CYS A 57 23.21 1.64 0.06
CA CYS A 57 21.89 1.13 -0.30
C CYS A 57 20.91 2.28 -0.55
N ALA A 58 20.11 2.19 -1.60
CA ALA A 58 19.09 3.19 -1.92
C ALA A 58 17.92 3.15 -0.92
N PRO A 59 17.19 4.27 -0.69
CA PRO A 59 16.08 4.33 0.27
C PRO A 59 14.98 3.28 -0.02
N TRP A 60 14.56 3.13 -1.28
CA TRP A 60 13.51 2.17 -1.65
C TRP A 60 13.91 0.71 -1.36
N CYS A 61 15.18 0.36 -1.61
CA CYS A 61 15.71 -0.99 -1.39
C CYS A 61 15.86 -1.26 0.11
N THR A 62 16.34 -0.24 0.84
CA THR A 62 16.45 -0.27 2.30
C THR A 62 15.08 -0.49 2.93
N ALA A 63 14.08 0.33 2.58
CA ALA A 63 12.71 0.20 3.10
C ALA A 63 12.13 -1.18 2.80
N PHE A 64 12.19 -1.63 1.55
CA PHE A 64 11.70 -2.95 1.16
C PHE A 64 12.35 -4.08 1.97
N LEU A 65 13.68 -4.09 2.05
CA LEU A 65 14.40 -5.14 2.77
C LEU A 65 14.20 -5.07 4.29
N LEU A 66 14.09 -3.88 4.88
CA LEU A 66 13.72 -3.74 6.30
C LEU A 66 12.35 -4.34 6.59
N GLY A 67 11.39 -4.12 5.69
CA GLY A 67 10.07 -4.76 5.75
C GLY A 67 10.17 -6.28 5.70
N CYS A 68 10.93 -6.83 4.76
CA CYS A 68 11.15 -8.28 4.64
C CYS A 68 11.91 -8.89 5.83
N ILE A 69 12.84 -8.15 6.46
CA ILE A 69 13.51 -8.59 7.69
C ILE A 69 12.53 -8.59 8.86
N GLY A 70 11.61 -7.62 8.91
CA GLY A 70 10.54 -7.56 9.92
C GLY A 70 11.01 -7.29 11.34
N HIS A 71 12.27 -6.89 11.56
CA HIS A 71 12.80 -6.63 12.91
C HIS A 71 12.54 -5.19 13.37
N PRO A 72 11.99 -4.94 14.59
CA PRO A 72 11.62 -3.60 15.06
C PRO A 72 12.73 -2.54 15.08
N ALA A 73 14.00 -2.97 15.11
CA ALA A 73 15.17 -2.09 15.01
C ALA A 73 15.18 -1.27 13.70
N GLY A 74 14.54 -1.76 12.63
CA GLY A 74 14.40 -1.05 11.35
C GLY A 74 13.35 0.06 11.35
N TYR A 75 12.47 0.11 12.35
CA TYR A 75 11.25 0.90 12.30
C TYR A 75 11.51 2.40 12.14
N GLN A 76 12.40 2.95 12.96
CA GLN A 76 12.73 4.37 12.90
C GLN A 76 13.34 4.75 11.55
N THR A 77 14.21 3.91 11.00
CA THR A 77 14.79 4.15 9.67
C THR A 77 13.75 4.10 8.56
N ALA A 78 12.77 3.18 8.62
CA ALA A 78 11.67 3.18 7.66
C ALA A 78 10.79 4.44 7.80
N LYS A 79 10.49 4.88 9.03
CA LYS A 79 9.78 6.14 9.29
C LYS A 79 10.54 7.34 8.76
N ASP A 80 11.85 7.40 8.98
CA ASP A 80 12.71 8.47 8.46
C ASP A 80 12.70 8.48 6.92
N ILE A 81 12.79 7.30 6.26
CA ILE A 81 12.69 7.19 4.80
C ILE A 81 11.33 7.68 4.29
N LEU A 82 10.24 7.33 4.98
CA LEU A 82 8.89 7.79 4.64
C LEU A 82 8.78 9.32 4.72
N LEU A 83 9.35 9.92 5.76
CA LEU A 83 9.23 11.35 6.04
C LEU A 83 10.25 12.23 5.30
N SER A 84 11.40 11.70 4.91
CA SER A 84 12.52 12.49 4.38
C SER A 84 12.35 12.97 2.93
N GLN A 85 11.17 12.80 2.32
CA GLN A 85 10.84 13.12 0.92
C GLN A 85 11.68 12.39 -0.12
N ALA A 86 11.14 11.38 -0.80
CA ALA A 86 11.85 10.77 -1.91
C ALA A 86 10.88 10.28 -2.97
N GLY A 87 10.54 11.17 -3.92
CA GLY A 87 9.89 10.90 -5.21
C GLY A 87 10.66 9.90 -6.10
N GLN A 88 10.96 8.73 -5.54
CA GLN A 88 11.72 7.60 -6.05
C GLN A 88 11.03 6.28 -5.67
N LEU A 89 9.73 6.32 -5.39
CA LEU A 89 8.90 5.15 -5.06
C LEU A 89 9.25 4.49 -3.71
N SER A 90 10.01 5.15 -2.84
CA SER A 90 10.41 4.59 -1.54
C SER A 90 9.32 4.69 -0.48
N GLU A 91 8.41 5.66 -0.59
CA GLU A 91 7.38 5.92 0.42
C GLU A 91 6.40 4.76 0.57
N SER A 92 6.02 4.13 -0.56
CA SER A 92 5.16 2.94 -0.54
C SER A 92 5.84 1.77 0.17
N TYR A 93 7.13 1.52 -0.10
CA TYR A 93 7.88 0.49 0.62
C TYR A 93 8.06 0.85 2.10
N ALA A 94 8.27 2.12 2.43
CA ALA A 94 8.53 2.56 3.80
C ALA A 94 7.29 2.41 4.69
N GLY A 95 6.12 2.83 4.23
CA GLY A 95 4.87 2.61 4.97
C GLY A 95 4.56 1.13 5.16
N VAL A 96 4.74 0.31 4.12
CA VAL A 96 4.57 -1.15 4.22
C VAL A 96 5.57 -1.78 5.19
N ALA A 97 6.84 -1.36 5.14
CA ALA A 97 7.87 -1.85 6.05
C ALA A 97 7.55 -1.52 7.51
N MET A 98 7.05 -0.31 7.79
CA MET A 98 6.57 0.06 9.13
C MET A 98 5.47 -0.89 9.61
N ALA A 99 4.48 -1.18 8.76
CA ALA A 99 3.40 -2.12 9.06
C ALA A 99 3.92 -3.56 9.25
N GLN A 100 4.86 -4.04 8.43
CA GLN A 100 5.42 -5.39 8.57
C GLN A 100 6.23 -5.57 9.86
N MET A 101 6.93 -4.53 10.33
CA MET A 101 7.77 -4.60 11.54
C MET A 101 6.99 -4.50 12.86
N ARG A 102 5.86 -3.80 12.88
CA ARG A 102 5.12 -3.51 14.12
C ARG A 102 3.62 -3.83 14.06
N GLY A 103 3.09 -4.26 12.92
CA GLY A 103 1.69 -4.60 12.75
C GLY A 103 0.77 -3.46 13.20
N VAL A 104 -0.17 -3.79 14.08
CA VAL A 104 -1.16 -2.85 14.65
C VAL A 104 -0.52 -1.65 15.34
N GLU A 105 0.64 -1.83 15.98
CA GLU A 105 1.32 -0.71 16.66
C GLU A 105 1.86 0.35 15.67
N ALA A 106 2.00 0.02 14.39
CA ALA A 106 2.37 1.00 13.36
C ALA A 106 1.20 1.88 12.91
N TYR A 107 -0.05 1.46 13.20
CA TYR A 107 -1.25 2.11 12.71
C TYR A 107 -1.33 3.57 13.15
N ASP A 108 -1.15 3.85 14.44
CA ASP A 108 -1.26 5.21 14.99
C ASP A 108 -0.29 6.18 14.33
N ASP A 109 0.96 5.74 14.11
CA ASP A 109 2.00 6.51 13.44
C ASP A 109 1.64 6.79 11.97
N LEU A 110 1.17 5.77 11.24
CA LEU A 110 0.79 5.91 9.83
C LEU A 110 -0.48 6.75 9.67
N HIS A 111 -1.48 6.56 10.55
CA HIS A 111 -2.69 7.34 10.63
C HIS A 111 -2.37 8.81 10.94
N GLN A 112 -1.47 9.09 11.89
CA GLN A 112 -1.01 10.45 12.17
C GLN A 112 -0.33 11.09 10.96
N ILE A 113 0.51 10.36 10.22
CA ILE A 113 1.15 10.88 9.00
C ILE A 113 0.09 11.15 7.92
N LEU A 114 -0.87 10.24 7.75
CA LEU A 114 -1.94 10.38 6.78
C LEU A 114 -2.85 11.58 7.10
N LEU A 115 -3.26 11.72 8.37
CA LEU A 115 -4.34 12.60 8.79
C LEU A 115 -3.95 13.82 9.64
N SER A 116 -2.66 14.06 9.86
CA SER A 116 -2.23 15.31 10.51
C SER A 116 -2.35 16.53 9.58
N ASP A 117 -2.48 17.70 10.20
CA ASP A 117 -2.42 19.02 9.55
C ASP A 117 -1.00 19.46 9.20
N GLN A 118 0.01 18.66 9.57
CA GLN A 118 1.38 18.89 9.12
C GLN A 118 1.44 18.85 7.59
N ASN A 119 2.23 19.73 6.97
CA ASN A 119 2.33 19.84 5.52
C ASN A 119 3.21 18.73 4.90
N TYR A 120 2.76 17.48 5.01
CA TYR A 120 3.37 16.35 4.31
C TYR A 120 3.03 16.37 2.83
N GLU A 121 4.02 16.03 2.00
CA GLU A 121 3.81 15.81 0.57
C GLU A 121 2.83 14.66 0.32
N ARG A 122 2.16 14.68 -0.84
CA ARG A 122 1.17 13.65 -1.19
C ARG A 122 1.79 12.25 -1.21
N SER A 123 3.01 12.08 -1.74
CA SER A 123 3.65 10.75 -1.81
C SER A 123 3.91 10.15 -0.42
N VAL A 124 4.23 10.98 0.57
CA VAL A 124 4.39 10.57 1.98
C VAL A 124 3.06 10.04 2.53
N ARG A 125 1.96 10.74 2.27
CA ARG A 125 0.62 10.32 2.70
C ARG A 125 0.15 9.05 1.99
N GLU A 126 0.41 8.94 0.70
CA GLU A 126 0.14 7.73 -0.07
C GLU A 126 0.98 6.55 0.45
N GLY A 127 2.25 6.79 0.79
CA GLY A 127 3.12 5.85 1.51
C GLY A 127 2.50 5.36 2.82
N ALA A 128 2.01 6.28 3.64
CA ALA A 128 1.32 5.95 4.88
C ALA A 128 0.05 5.11 4.63
N ALA A 129 -0.76 5.48 3.63
CA ALA A 129 -1.95 4.73 3.25
C ALA A 129 -1.62 3.29 2.80
N TYR A 130 -0.55 3.09 2.03
CA TYR A 130 -0.07 1.74 1.68
C TYR A 130 0.30 0.92 2.92
N GLY A 131 0.96 1.55 3.90
CA GLY A 131 1.26 0.91 5.18
C GLY A 131 0.00 0.53 5.95
N MET A 132 -0.95 1.46 6.09
CA MET A 132 -2.21 1.23 6.81
C MET A 132 -3.00 0.07 6.22
N ALA A 133 -3.06 -0.04 4.89
CA ALA A 133 -3.72 -1.16 4.21
C ALA A 133 -3.12 -2.54 4.54
N HIS A 134 -1.87 -2.62 5.03
CA HIS A 134 -1.23 -3.87 5.46
C HIS A 134 -1.52 -4.24 6.92
N VAL A 135 -2.08 -3.34 7.73
CA VAL A 135 -2.31 -3.58 9.17
C VAL A 135 -3.63 -4.33 9.45
N ALA A 136 -4.52 -4.44 8.44
CA ALA A 136 -5.83 -5.11 8.55
C ALA A 136 -6.72 -4.57 9.69
N ALA A 137 -6.72 -3.24 9.89
CA ALA A 137 -7.64 -2.58 10.82
C ALA A 137 -9.05 -2.41 10.22
N THR A 138 -10.08 -2.51 11.04
CA THR A 138 -11.49 -2.44 10.63
C THR A 138 -11.92 -1.03 10.18
N GLU A 139 -11.23 -0.02 10.69
CA GLU A 139 -11.51 1.41 10.53
C GLU A 139 -10.92 2.01 9.23
N LEU A 140 -10.11 1.23 8.50
CA LEU A 140 -9.37 1.70 7.32
C LEU A 140 -10.24 2.39 6.24
N PRO A 141 -11.45 1.89 5.89
CA PRO A 141 -12.27 2.57 4.90
C PRO A 141 -12.64 4.00 5.33
N ASP A 142 -12.97 4.21 6.62
CA ASP A 142 -13.34 5.52 7.15
C ASP A 142 -12.16 6.49 7.14
N ASP A 143 -10.96 6.02 7.49
CA ASP A 143 -9.75 6.84 7.42
C ASP A 143 -9.41 7.27 6.00
N PHE A 144 -9.55 6.36 5.03
CA PHE A 144 -9.31 6.68 3.63
C PHE A 144 -10.35 7.65 3.09
N LEU A 145 -11.61 7.55 3.51
CA LEU A 145 -12.65 8.52 3.19
C LEU A 145 -12.34 9.88 3.81
N ALA A 146 -11.94 9.93 5.09
CA ALA A 146 -11.54 11.17 5.76
C ALA A 146 -10.34 11.82 5.07
N ALA A 147 -9.32 11.04 4.71
CA ALA A 147 -8.16 11.52 3.98
C ALA A 147 -8.53 12.02 2.56
N TYR A 148 -9.50 11.38 1.90
CA TYR A 148 -10.02 11.85 0.63
C TYR A 148 -10.76 13.18 0.74
N ASP A 149 -11.60 13.33 1.77
CA ASP A 149 -12.36 14.55 2.02
C ASP A 149 -11.47 15.74 2.35
N LEU A 150 -10.35 15.49 3.03
CA LEU A 150 -9.32 16.47 3.34
C LEU A 150 -8.34 16.70 2.19
N GLU A 151 -8.57 16.09 1.02
CA GLU A 151 -7.74 16.17 -0.19
C GLU A 151 -6.30 15.67 -0.01
N ARG A 152 -6.07 14.88 1.03
CA ARG A 152 -4.77 14.32 1.41
C ARG A 152 -4.39 13.13 0.55
N LEU A 153 -5.38 12.40 0.03
CA LEU A 153 -5.20 11.31 -0.92
C LEU A 153 -5.92 11.58 -2.24
N SER A 154 -5.36 11.03 -3.31
CA SER A 154 -5.98 11.05 -4.63
C SER A 154 -7.11 10.02 -4.75
N LEU A 155 -8.07 10.27 -5.66
CA LEU A 155 -9.16 9.34 -5.97
C LEU A 155 -8.63 7.93 -6.29
N SER A 156 -7.51 7.85 -7.04
CA SER A 156 -6.94 6.56 -7.46
C SER A 156 -6.45 5.73 -6.28
N ILE A 157 -5.80 6.37 -5.30
CA ILE A 157 -5.24 5.67 -4.14
C ILE A 157 -6.36 5.23 -3.19
N VAL A 158 -7.26 6.15 -2.84
CA VAL A 158 -8.39 5.86 -1.94
C VAL A 158 -9.24 4.74 -2.50
N SER A 159 -9.59 4.81 -3.80
CA SER A 159 -10.46 3.78 -4.39
C SER A 159 -9.81 2.40 -4.48
N TRP A 160 -8.50 2.34 -4.71
CA TRP A 160 -7.76 1.08 -4.77
C TRP A 160 -7.54 0.47 -3.37
N GLU A 161 -7.08 1.26 -2.39
CA GLU A 161 -6.82 0.75 -1.05
C GLU A 161 -8.12 0.45 -0.30
N ALA A 162 -9.16 1.30 -0.41
CA ALA A 162 -10.46 1.01 0.19
C ALA A 162 -11.10 -0.26 -0.41
N ALA A 163 -10.95 -0.52 -1.72
CA ALA A 163 -11.48 -1.74 -2.33
C ALA A 163 -10.79 -3.02 -1.80
N LYS A 164 -9.49 -2.97 -1.50
CA LYS A 164 -8.76 -4.10 -0.91
C LYS A 164 -9.18 -4.41 0.53
N CYS A 165 -9.72 -3.44 1.25
CA CYS A 165 -10.28 -3.63 2.58
C CYS A 165 -11.61 -4.40 2.57
N GLU A 166 -12.11 -4.82 1.40
CA GLU A 166 -13.37 -5.55 1.23
C GLU A 166 -14.53 -4.86 1.98
N PRO A 167 -14.82 -3.58 1.65
CA PRO A 167 -15.75 -2.78 2.41
C PRO A 167 -17.16 -3.37 2.29
N GLN A 168 -17.88 -3.36 3.41
CA GLN A 168 -19.25 -3.86 3.47
C GLN A 168 -20.20 -2.96 2.65
N ASP A 169 -21.28 -3.55 2.13
CA ASP A 169 -22.31 -2.82 1.38
C ASP A 169 -22.86 -1.60 2.15
N GLU A 170 -23.04 -1.72 3.47
CA GLU A 170 -23.50 -0.62 4.34
C GLU A 170 -22.57 0.59 4.27
N TRP A 171 -21.25 0.37 4.32
CA TRP A 171 -20.26 1.43 4.21
C TRP A 171 -20.25 2.04 2.80
N LEU A 172 -20.30 1.22 1.75
CA LEU A 172 -20.37 1.73 0.37
C LEU A 172 -21.62 2.58 0.13
N LEU A 173 -22.76 2.16 0.68
CA LEU A 173 -24.01 2.94 0.62
C LEU A 173 -23.92 4.24 1.42
N SER A 174 -23.19 4.27 2.54
CA SER A 174 -22.98 5.52 3.29
C SER A 174 -22.20 6.54 2.45
N VAL A 175 -21.16 6.10 1.73
CA VAL A 175 -20.40 6.94 0.77
C VAL A 175 -21.31 7.47 -0.34
N PHE A 176 -22.13 6.60 -0.94
CA PHE A 176 -23.09 7.00 -1.98
C PHE A 176 -24.14 8.01 -1.47
N ASN A 177 -24.72 7.76 -0.29
CA ASN A 177 -25.78 8.59 0.29
C ASN A 177 -25.29 9.97 0.77
N GLY A 178 -23.98 10.19 0.86
CA GLY A 178 -23.41 11.52 1.13
C GLY A 178 -23.79 12.59 0.09
N ASN A 179 -24.29 12.18 -1.08
CA ASN A 179 -24.85 13.03 -2.15
C ASN A 179 -23.92 14.17 -2.61
N LYS A 180 -22.60 13.95 -2.48
CA LYS A 180 -21.56 14.83 -3.02
C LYS A 180 -21.07 14.24 -4.34
N PRO A 181 -20.95 15.02 -5.43
CA PRO A 181 -20.42 14.52 -6.70
C PRO A 181 -19.08 13.80 -6.57
N ARG A 182 -18.21 14.31 -5.69
CA ARG A 182 -16.90 13.72 -5.36
C ARG A 182 -17.02 12.34 -4.70
N HIS A 183 -18.00 12.14 -3.82
CA HIS A 183 -18.27 10.84 -3.19
C HIS A 183 -18.87 9.84 -4.19
N ASN A 184 -19.74 10.28 -5.10
CA ASN A 184 -20.26 9.43 -6.18
C ASN A 184 -19.13 8.94 -7.11
N GLN A 185 -18.16 9.81 -7.43
CA GLN A 185 -16.97 9.43 -8.18
C GLN A 185 -16.12 8.39 -7.44
N LEU A 186 -15.94 8.59 -6.13
CA LEU A 186 -15.22 7.65 -5.27
C LEU A 186 -15.92 6.30 -5.19
N PHE A 187 -17.23 6.29 -4.92
CA PHE A 187 -18.07 5.10 -4.88
C PHE A 187 -17.93 4.28 -6.17
N CYS A 188 -18.15 4.89 -7.34
CA CYS A 188 -17.99 4.20 -8.62
C CYS A 188 -16.56 3.68 -8.82
N ALA A 189 -15.54 4.39 -8.34
CA ALA A 189 -14.16 3.95 -8.45
C ALA A 189 -13.85 2.74 -7.57
N ILE A 190 -14.33 2.74 -6.31
CA ILE A 190 -14.18 1.61 -5.39
C ILE A 190 -14.86 0.38 -5.96
N VAL A 191 -16.14 0.49 -6.34
CA VAL A 191 -16.90 -0.64 -6.89
C VAL A 191 -16.24 -1.18 -8.16
N ALA A 192 -15.75 -0.30 -9.03
CA ALA A 192 -15.02 -0.74 -10.22
C ALA A 192 -13.76 -1.53 -9.85
N TYR A 193 -13.00 -1.15 -8.82
CA TYR A 193 -11.85 -1.95 -8.40
C TYR A 193 -12.26 -3.30 -7.80
N MET A 194 -13.31 -3.34 -6.97
CA MET A 194 -13.82 -4.59 -6.37
C MET A 194 -14.24 -5.62 -7.42
N VAL A 195 -14.88 -5.17 -8.51
CA VAL A 195 -15.40 -6.05 -9.57
C VAL A 195 -14.40 -6.29 -10.71
N SER A 196 -13.14 -5.83 -10.56
CA SER A 196 -12.10 -6.06 -11.55
C SER A 196 -11.57 -7.48 -11.48
N SER A 197 -11.39 -8.13 -12.63
CA SER A 197 -10.82 -9.48 -12.74
C SER A 197 -9.34 -9.58 -12.33
N ASN A 198 -8.67 -8.44 -12.11
CA ASN A 198 -7.26 -8.38 -11.71
C ASN A 198 -7.08 -8.39 -10.18
N SER A 199 -8.17 -8.48 -9.44
CA SER A 199 -8.25 -8.47 -7.98
C SER A 199 -9.00 -9.74 -7.56
N ASN A 200 -8.85 -10.21 -6.31
CA ASN A 200 -9.80 -11.18 -5.76
C ASN A 200 -11.19 -10.52 -5.81
N PRO A 201 -12.10 -10.93 -6.71
CA PRO A 201 -13.30 -10.16 -6.96
C PRO A 201 -14.23 -10.30 -5.76
N CYS A 202 -14.49 -9.18 -5.10
CA CYS A 202 -15.59 -9.07 -4.14
C CYS A 202 -16.83 -8.62 -4.93
N PHE A 203 -17.97 -9.28 -4.72
CA PHE A 203 -19.20 -9.00 -5.44
C PHE A 203 -20.16 -8.22 -4.53
N PRO A 204 -20.30 -6.90 -4.74
CA PRO A 204 -21.25 -6.11 -3.97
C PRO A 204 -22.69 -6.60 -4.14
N GLY A 205 -23.57 -6.33 -3.18
CA GLY A 205 -24.97 -6.74 -3.23
C GLY A 205 -25.83 -5.97 -4.24
N ASN A 206 -27.12 -6.35 -4.31
CA ASN A 206 -28.07 -5.79 -5.27
C ASN A 206 -28.34 -4.29 -5.05
N GLN A 207 -28.24 -3.81 -3.80
CA GLN A 207 -28.41 -2.38 -3.50
C GLN A 207 -27.27 -1.55 -4.10
N ILE A 208 -26.03 -2.06 -4.05
CA ILE A 208 -24.87 -1.42 -4.71
C ILE A 208 -25.04 -1.43 -6.22
N ALA A 209 -25.49 -2.54 -6.80
CA ALA A 209 -25.77 -2.62 -8.24
C ALA A 209 -26.80 -1.57 -8.69
N ALA A 210 -27.89 -1.39 -7.93
CA ALA A 210 -28.90 -0.36 -8.20
C ALA A 210 -28.32 1.07 -8.09
N ALA A 211 -27.49 1.34 -7.08
CA ALA A 211 -26.83 2.64 -6.92
C ALA A 211 -25.87 2.94 -8.10
N VAL A 212 -25.06 1.96 -8.52
CA VAL A 212 -24.21 2.09 -9.72
C VAL A 212 -25.05 2.35 -10.97
N GLN A 213 -26.16 1.63 -11.16
CA GLN A 213 -27.03 1.84 -12.33
C GLN A 213 -27.61 3.27 -12.36
N THR A 214 -27.98 3.82 -11.20
CA THR A 214 -28.42 5.21 -11.07
C THR A 214 -27.31 6.18 -11.49
N LEU A 215 -26.09 6.01 -10.97
CA LEU A 215 -24.95 6.88 -11.29
C LEU A 215 -24.47 6.78 -12.75
N LEU A 216 -24.63 5.61 -13.39
CA LEU A 216 -24.29 5.44 -14.80
C LEU A 216 -25.26 6.19 -15.74
N LYS A 217 -26.48 6.48 -15.28
CA LYS A 217 -27.48 7.28 -16.02
C LYS A 217 -27.34 8.78 -15.76
N ASP A 218 -26.58 9.19 -14.75
CA ASP A 218 -26.31 10.58 -14.45
C ASP A 218 -25.24 11.14 -15.41
N GLU A 219 -25.68 11.92 -16.39
CA GLU A 219 -24.79 12.54 -17.38
C GLU A 219 -23.89 13.64 -16.79
N SER A 220 -24.27 14.19 -15.63
CA SER A 220 -23.47 15.22 -14.93
C SER A 220 -22.25 14.63 -14.22
N LEU A 221 -22.28 13.32 -13.91
CA LEU A 221 -21.21 12.64 -13.24
C LEU A 221 -20.14 12.17 -14.24
N PHE A 222 -18.94 12.76 -14.12
CA PHE A 222 -17.79 12.28 -14.88
C PHE A 222 -17.31 10.91 -14.38
N ILE A 223 -17.43 9.88 -15.23
CA ILE A 223 -16.86 8.54 -15.02
C ILE A 223 -15.98 8.22 -16.24
N PRO A 224 -14.68 7.93 -16.07
CA PRO A 224 -13.81 7.54 -17.18
C PRO A 224 -14.38 6.36 -17.97
N ARG A 225 -14.31 6.41 -19.31
CA ARG A 225 -14.91 5.39 -20.20
C ARG A 225 -14.53 3.95 -19.83
N ARG A 226 -13.25 3.70 -19.50
CA ARG A 226 -12.78 2.39 -19.06
C ARG A 226 -13.56 1.89 -17.83
N ARG A 227 -13.74 2.76 -16.83
CA ARG A 227 -14.46 2.45 -15.59
C ARG A 227 -15.95 2.25 -15.85
N ARG A 228 -16.56 3.09 -16.69
CA ARG A 228 -17.96 2.96 -17.12
C ARG A 228 -18.22 1.61 -17.79
N ASN A 229 -17.39 1.23 -18.76
CA ASN A 229 -17.52 -0.07 -19.44
C ASN A 229 -17.40 -1.23 -18.46
N GLN A 230 -16.43 -1.15 -17.54
CA GLN A 230 -16.22 -2.19 -16.54
C GLN A 230 -17.44 -2.38 -15.61
N LEU A 231 -18.01 -1.28 -15.11
CA LEU A 231 -19.21 -1.32 -14.29
C LEU A 231 -20.42 -1.85 -15.07
N GLN A 232 -20.56 -1.50 -16.36
CA GLN A 232 -21.61 -2.03 -17.23
C GLN A 232 -21.47 -3.54 -17.44
N THR A 233 -20.28 -4.02 -17.78
CA THR A 233 -20.02 -5.47 -17.95
C THR A 233 -20.33 -6.24 -16.67
N TRP A 234 -19.97 -5.70 -15.50
CA TRP A 234 -20.32 -6.31 -14.23
C TRP A 234 -21.85 -6.36 -14.02
N LEU A 235 -22.57 -5.26 -14.27
CA LEU A 235 -24.03 -5.22 -14.13
C LEU A 235 -24.75 -6.19 -15.07
N GLU A 236 -24.26 -6.37 -16.30
CA GLU A 236 -24.82 -7.28 -17.30
C GLU A 236 -24.59 -8.77 -16.96
N ALA A 237 -23.55 -9.07 -16.18
CA ALA A 237 -23.20 -10.43 -15.77
C ALA A 237 -23.92 -10.90 -14.50
N ARG A 238 -24.78 -10.05 -13.90
CA ARG A 238 -25.51 -10.35 -12.66
C ARG A 238 -26.89 -10.96 -12.90
#